data_AF-X1DRS7-F1
#
_entry.id   AF-X1DRS7-F1
#
_cell.length_a   1.000
_cell.length_b   1.000
_cell.length_c   1.000
_cell.angle_alpha   90.00
_cell.angle_beta   90.00
_cell.angle_gamma   90.00
#
_symmetry.space_group_name_H-M   'P 1'
#
loop_
_entity.id
_entity.type
_entity.pdbx_description
1 polymer ?
#
loop_
_entity_poly.entity_id
_entity_poly.type
_entity_poly.pdbx_seq_one_letter_code
_entity_poly.pdbx_strand_id
1 'polypeptide(L)' 'ATLEASNFDFNSIYSVGVGVPGSVDHKKQLCVLLPNVPGNWDGFPLGRKIRESINIPTFIINDCRAITLGEAK' A
#
# COMPACT_ATOMS: atom_id res chain seq x y z
N ALA A 1 1.07 2.71 -17.02
CA ALA A 1 -0.18 2.14 -17.54
C ALA A 1 -1.42 2.92 -17.11
N THR A 2 -1.86 2.92 -15.83
CA THR A 2 -3.15 3.56 -15.45
C THR A 2 -3.06 5.09 -15.25
N LEU A 3 -1.99 5.61 -14.64
CA LEU A 3 -1.83 7.05 -14.42
C LEU A 3 -1.42 7.82 -15.68
N GLU A 4 -0.72 7.20 -16.63
CA GLU A 4 -0.43 7.81 -17.95
C GLU A 4 -1.70 8.03 -18.79
N ALA A 5 -2.73 7.21 -18.59
CA ALA A 5 -4.05 7.39 -19.18
C ALA A 5 -4.89 8.45 -18.45
N SER A 6 -4.43 8.90 -17.28
CA SER A 6 -5.04 9.96 -16.49
C SER A 6 -4.30 11.26 -16.80
N ASN A 7 -4.98 12.39 -16.97
CA ASN A 7 -4.32 13.67 -17.29
C ASN A 7 -3.63 14.30 -16.05
N PHE A 8 -3.02 13.48 -15.19
CA PHE A 8 -2.40 13.84 -13.93
C PHE A 8 -0.88 13.91 -14.07
N ASP A 9 -0.27 14.95 -13.50
CA ASP A 9 1.18 15.02 -13.37
C ASP A 9 1.65 14.10 -12.26
N PHE A 10 2.45 13.11 -12.62
CA PHE A 10 3.01 12.12 -11.69
C PHE A 10 3.88 12.76 -10.61
N ASN A 11 4.54 13.89 -10.90
CA ASN A 11 5.38 14.60 -9.94
C ASN A 11 4.57 15.34 -8.86
N SER A 12 3.26 15.51 -9.06
CA SER A 12 2.37 16.14 -8.08
C SER A 12 1.96 15.20 -6.94
N ILE A 13 2.24 13.89 -7.06
CA ILE A 13 1.85 12.89 -6.07
C ILE A 13 2.86 12.86 -4.92
N TYR A 14 2.43 13.30 -3.73
CA TYR A 14 3.28 13.31 -2.54
C TYR A 14 3.58 11.90 -1.99
N SER A 15 2.58 11.02 -1.96
CA SER A 15 2.71 9.66 -1.41
C SER A 15 1.59 8.73 -1.88
N VAL A 16 1.80 7.43 -1.74
CA VAL A 16 0.80 6.38 -1.98
C VAL A 16 0.50 5.61 -0.69
N GLY A 17 -0.78 5.50 -0.36
CA GLY A 17 -1.28 4.59 0.68
C GLY A 17 -1.93 3.35 0.06
N VAL A 18 -1.62 2.17 0.58
CA VAL A 18 -2.16 0.90 0.09
C VAL A 18 -2.90 0.18 1.22
N GLY A 19 -4.22 0.03 1.07
CA GLY A 19 -5.04 -0.86 1.90
C GLY A 19 -4.82 -2.31 1.48
N VAL A 20 -4.46 -3.17 2.42
CA VAL A 20 -4.16 -4.58 2.18
C VAL A 20 -4.99 -5.44 3.13
N PRO A 21 -5.57 -6.57 2.69
CA PRO A 21 -6.28 -7.48 3.59
C PRO A 21 -5.34 -8.06 4.66
N GLY A 22 -5.90 -8.57 5.74
CA GLY A 22 -5.13 -9.27 6.77
C GLY A 22 -4.20 -8.37 7.59
N SER A 23 -3.06 -8.92 8.03
CA SER A 23 -2.17 -8.26 9.00
C SER A 23 -0.92 -7.68 8.34
N VAL A 24 -0.58 -6.45 8.75
CA VAL A 24 0.59 -5.71 8.28
C VAL A 24 1.39 -5.15 9.46
N ASP A 25 2.72 -5.20 9.36
CA ASP A 25 3.62 -4.37 10.17
C ASP A 25 3.72 -3.00 9.49
N HIS A 26 2.83 -2.10 9.87
CA HIS A 26 2.76 -0.74 9.32
C HIS A 26 4.01 0.11 9.64
N LYS A 27 4.86 -0.27 10.61
CA LYS A 27 6.09 0.48 10.89
C LYS A 27 7.18 0.08 9.91
N LYS A 28 7.30 -1.22 9.65
CA LYS A 28 8.30 -1.79 8.73
C LYS A 28 7.82 -1.90 7.28
N GLN A 29 6.55 -1.59 7.01
CA GLN A 29 5.91 -1.72 5.69
C GLN A 29 5.92 -3.15 5.15
N LEU A 30 5.69 -4.13 6.04
CA LEU A 30 5.68 -5.55 5.71
C LEU A 30 4.26 -6.12 5.75
N CYS A 31 3.92 -6.94 4.76
CA CYS A 31 2.83 -7.89 4.93
C CYS A 31 3.28 -8.95 5.96
N VAL A 32 2.36 -9.39 6.80
CA VAL A 32 2.59 -10.49 7.76
C VAL A 32 1.68 -11.66 7.42
N LEU A 33 0.42 -11.38 7.09
CA LEU A 33 -0.54 -12.42 6.72
C LEU A 33 -1.58 -11.86 5.77
N LEU A 34 -1.73 -12.46 4.58
CA LEU A 34 -2.88 -12.26 3.68
C LEU A 34 -3.66 -13.59 3.59
N PRO A 35 -4.80 -13.76 4.30
CA PRO A 35 -5.47 -15.06 4.43
C PRO A 35 -6.13 -15.53 3.12
N ASN A 36 -6.44 -14.60 2.23
CA ASN A 36 -7.21 -14.82 1.01
C ASN A 36 -6.36 -14.70 -0.27
N VAL A 37 -5.07 -14.37 -0.15
CA VAL A 37 -4.16 -14.21 -1.30
C VAL A 37 -3.04 -15.25 -1.18
N PRO A 38 -2.96 -16.25 -2.07
CA PRO A 38 -1.87 -17.22 -2.06
C PRO A 38 -0.50 -16.55 -2.20
N GLY A 39 0.51 -17.05 -1.49
CA GLY A 39 1.89 -16.56 -1.59
C GLY A 39 2.64 -16.61 -0.26
N ASN A 40 3.94 -16.28 -0.32
CA ASN A 40 4.76 -16.10 0.88
C ASN A 40 4.70 -14.64 1.34
N TRP A 41 3.76 -14.36 2.24
CA TRP A 41 3.49 -13.00 2.71
C TRP A 41 4.14 -12.65 4.04
N ASP A 42 4.61 -13.64 4.81
CA ASP A 42 5.25 -13.37 6.10
C ASP A 42 6.56 -12.59 5.91
N GLY A 43 6.60 -11.38 6.45
CA GLY A 43 7.71 -10.44 6.29
C GLY A 43 7.88 -9.90 4.86
N PHE A 44 6.89 -10.05 3.98
CA PHE A 44 7.02 -9.60 2.59
C PHE A 44 7.06 -8.06 2.50
N PRO A 45 8.10 -7.46 1.88
CA PRO A 45 8.31 -6.01 1.93
C PRO A 45 7.51 -5.26 0.85
N LEU A 46 6.18 -5.33 0.90
CA LEU A 46 5.29 -4.76 -0.11
C LEU A 46 5.51 -3.26 -0.31
N GLY A 47 5.57 -2.48 0.78
CA GLY A 47 5.72 -1.02 0.67
C GLY A 47 7.03 -0.62 -0.01
N ARG A 48 8.13 -1.34 0.27
CA ARG A 48 9.42 -1.13 -0.40
C ARG A 48 9.34 -1.48 -1.88
N LYS A 49 8.77 -2.64 -2.23
CA LYS A 49 8.66 -3.09 -3.63
C LYS A 49 7.86 -2.12 -4.50
N ILE A 50 6.72 -1.63 -3.99
CA ILE A 50 5.93 -0.63 -4.71
C ILE A 50 6.70 0.68 -4.83
N ARG A 51 7.30 1.17 -3.74
CA ARG A 51 8.11 2.39 -3.76
C ARG A 51 9.23 2.33 -4.80
N GLU A 52 9.96 1.21 -4.86
CA GLU A 52 11.02 1.00 -5.86
C GLU A 52 10.47 0.97 -7.29
N SER A 53 9.23 0.52 -7.51
CA SER A 53 8.64 0.44 -8.85
C SER A 53 8.06 1.77 -9.36
N ILE A 54 7.64 2.68 -8.47
CA ILE A 54 7.02 3.96 -8.86
C ILE A 54 7.80 5.20 -8.40
N ASN A 55 8.87 5.03 -7.61
CA ASN A 55 9.67 6.11 -7.05
C ASN A 55 8.88 7.18 -6.25
N ILE A 56 7.78 6.77 -5.61
CA ILE A 56 6.95 7.62 -4.73
C ILE A 56 6.92 7.00 -3.33
N PRO A 57 6.99 7.79 -2.24
CA PRO A 57 6.84 7.27 -0.88
C PRO A 57 5.56 6.45 -0.71
N THR A 58 5.72 5.16 -0.39
CA THR A 58 4.59 4.23 -0.22
C THR A 58 4.48 3.71 1.20
N PHE A 59 3.24 3.66 1.70
CA PHE A 59 2.84 3.14 3.00
C PHE A 59 1.72 2.11 2.86
N ILE A 60 1.72 1.09 3.71
CA ILE A 60 0.71 0.05 3.74
C ILE A 60 -0.06 0.08 5.06
N ILE A 61 -1.35 -0.24 4.99
CA ILE A 61 -2.26 -0.28 6.13
C ILE A 61 -3.25 -1.44 5.93
N ASN A 62 -3.72 -2.04 7.03
CA ASN A 62 -4.82 -2.99 6.94
C ASN A 62 -6.07 -2.30 6.34
N ASP A 63 -6.77 -2.99 5.46
CA ASP A 63 -7.98 -2.53 4.77
C ASP A 63 -9.07 -1.97 5.71
N CYS A 64 -9.49 -2.71 6.73
CA CYS A 64 -10.48 -2.23 7.69
C CYS A 64 -10.00 -0.98 8.43
N ARG A 65 -8.72 -0.94 8.85
CA ARG A 65 -8.14 0.26 9.47
C ARG A 65 -8.14 1.46 8.54
N ALA A 66 -7.85 1.26 7.25
CA ALA A 66 -7.87 2.33 6.25
C ALA A 66 -9.29 2.91 6.09
N ILE A 67 -10.29 2.02 5.99
CA ILE A 67 -11.70 2.42 5.90
C ILE A 67 -12.11 3.17 7.17
N THR A 68 -11.84 2.61 8.35
CA THR A 68 -12.18 3.27 9.62
C THR A 68 -11.52 4.65 9.75
N LEU A 69 -10.26 4.79 9.31
CA LEU A 69 -9.57 6.10 9.32
C LEU A 69 -10.21 7.10 8.35
N GLY A 70 -10.67 6.66 7.17
CA GLY A 70 -11.34 7.52 6.20
C GLY A 70 -12.76 7.94 6.63
N GLU A 71 -13.47 7.06 7.35
CA GLU A 71 -14.80 7.34 7.90
C GLU A 71 -14.77 8.15 9.21
N ALA A 72 -13.66 8.10 9.93
CA ALA A 72 -13.43 8.89 11.14
C ALA A 72 -13.29 10.38 10.75
N LYS A 73 -14.41 11.10 10.78
CA LYS A 73 -14.46 12.55 10.59
C LYS A 73 -13.74 13.31 11.70
#